data_AF-H6BM18-F1
#
_entry.id   AF-H6BM18-F1
#
_cell.length_a   1.000
_cell.length_b   1.000
_cell.length_c   1.000
_cell.angle_alpha   90.00
_cell.angle_beta   90.00
_cell.angle_gamma   90.00
#
_symmetry.space_group_name_H-M   'P 1'
#
loop_
_entity.id
_entity.type
_entity.pdbx_description
1 polymer ?
#
loop_
_entity_poly.entity_id
_entity_poly.type
_entity_poly.pdbx_seq_one_letter_code
_entity_poly.pdbx_strand_id
1 'polypeptide(L)'
;MRVPFPLSLRVGTDIIATNRILCPLNPDYKRLTRLAARFLHPKELDDLARRFPRWNDSQVHDGPKRHQLAAWLAGRWAAKEAAKKAWDATLLGFRDLRVEPEAGGRVQMICDIRLEQDSAQINRTTITEQAAQLSISHDGDYTIATVMATPLHQDISAELSRRKAEAEARLLK
;
A
#
# COMPACT_ATOMS: atom_id res chain seq x y z
N MET A 1 24.57 20.57 21.22
CA MET A 1 23.13 20.29 21.40
C MET A 1 22.41 20.69 20.12
N ARG A 2 21.54 19.85 19.57
CA ARG A 2 20.80 20.14 18.33
C ARG A 2 19.31 20.25 18.67
N VAL A 3 18.65 21.27 18.13
CA VAL A 3 17.19 21.42 18.20
C VAL A 3 16.57 20.51 17.13
N PRO A 4 15.51 19.73 17.43
CA PRO A 4 14.86 18.89 16.43
C PRO A 4 14.14 19.73 15.36
N PHE A 5 13.83 19.10 14.23
CA PHE A 5 12.97 19.70 13.21
C PHE A 5 11.61 20.06 13.84
N PRO A 6 11.06 21.26 13.60
CA PRO A 6 10.00 21.84 14.43
C PRO A 6 8.61 21.21 14.24
N LEU A 7 8.36 20.53 13.13
CA LEU A 7 7.10 19.83 12.86
C LEU A 7 7.38 18.35 12.66
N SER A 8 6.66 17.47 13.35
CA SER A 8 6.82 16.01 13.21
C SER A 8 6.28 15.45 11.89
N LEU A 9 6.26 16.25 10.82
CA LEU A 9 5.89 15.81 9.48
C LEU A 9 6.99 14.93 8.90
N ARG A 10 6.58 13.81 8.33
CA ARG A 10 7.46 12.86 7.68
C ARG A 10 7.06 12.71 6.22
N VAL A 11 8.06 12.48 5.37
CA VAL A 11 7.87 12.30 3.94
C VAL A 11 8.53 11.00 3.52
N GLY A 12 7.84 10.25 2.68
CA GLY A 12 8.40 9.11 1.99
C GLY A 12 8.13 9.23 0.50
N THR A 13 9.12 8.83 -0.31
CA THR A 13 8.98 8.79 -1.77
C THR A 13 9.50 7.45 -2.30
N ASP A 14 8.88 6.97 -3.37
CA ASP A 14 9.30 5.76 -4.05
C ASP A 14 9.04 5.86 -5.56
N ILE A 15 9.97 5.31 -6.35
CA ILE A 15 9.86 5.19 -7.79
C ILE A 15 10.09 3.74 -8.19
N ILE A 16 9.27 3.23 -9.09
CA ILE A 16 9.34 1.86 -9.58
C ILE A 16 9.23 1.82 -11.10
N ALA A 17 10.03 0.96 -11.72
CA ALA A 17 9.83 0.59 -13.11
C ALA A 17 8.59 -0.31 -13.23
N THR A 18 7.59 0.12 -13.99
CA THR A 18 6.29 -0.55 -14.17
C THR A 18 6.45 -2.01 -14.59
N ASN A 19 7.44 -2.30 -15.42
CA ASN A 19 7.77 -3.65 -15.90
C ASN A 19 8.17 -4.63 -14.79
N ARG A 20 8.61 -4.15 -13.61
CA ARG A 20 8.89 -5.01 -12.45
C ARG A 20 7.63 -5.64 -11.88
N ILE A 21 6.50 -4.95 -12.01
CA ILE A 21 5.19 -5.41 -11.52
C ILE A 21 4.50 -6.25 -12.61
N LEU A 22 4.38 -5.69 -13.81
CA LEU A 22 3.79 -6.35 -14.96
C LEU A 22 4.41 -5.79 -16.23
N CYS A 23 5.12 -6.60 -17.00
CA CYS A 23 5.61 -6.23 -18.33
C CYS A 23 4.44 -6.26 -19.33
N PRO A 24 4.03 -5.13 -19.95
CA PRO A 24 2.89 -5.12 -20.88
C PRO A 24 3.13 -5.93 -22.16
N LEU A 25 4.40 -6.04 -22.59
CA LEU A 25 4.82 -6.76 -23.78
C LEU A 25 4.87 -8.28 -23.58
N ASN A 26 5.25 -8.73 -22.38
CA ASN A 26 5.33 -10.13 -22.02
C ASN A 26 4.80 -10.36 -20.58
N PRO A 27 3.46 -10.34 -20.41
CA PRO A 27 2.86 -10.36 -19.09
C PRO A 27 2.84 -11.77 -18.47
N ASP A 28 3.38 -11.88 -17.24
CA ASP A 28 3.24 -13.08 -16.41
C ASP A 28 2.08 -12.92 -15.41
N TYR A 29 0.89 -13.33 -15.85
CA TYR A 29 -0.32 -13.22 -15.03
C TYR A 29 -0.34 -14.16 -13.82
N LYS A 30 0.33 -15.31 -13.87
CA LYS A 30 0.41 -16.23 -12.71
C LYS A 30 1.23 -15.60 -11.58
N ARG A 31 2.35 -14.96 -11.92
CA ARG A 31 3.13 -14.15 -10.96
C ARG A 31 2.33 -12.95 -10.50
N LEU A 32 1.65 -12.24 -11.41
CA LEU A 32 0.83 -11.08 -11.09
C LEU A 32 -0.25 -11.40 -10.05
N THR A 33 -0.99 -12.50 -10.24
CA THR A 33 -2.07 -12.89 -9.33
C THR A 33 -1.56 -13.16 -7.92
N ARG A 34 -0.45 -13.90 -7.80
CA ARG A 34 0.19 -14.15 -6.50
C ARG A 34 0.72 -12.88 -5.87
N LEU A 35 1.30 -11.98 -6.66
CA LEU A 35 1.81 -10.70 -6.18
C LEU A 35 0.67 -9.84 -5.65
N ALA A 36 -0.36 -9.59 -6.45
CA ALA A 36 -1.53 -8.80 -6.09
C ALA A 36 -2.18 -9.29 -4.79
N ALA A 37 -2.39 -10.60 -4.63
CA ALA A 37 -2.94 -11.17 -3.40
C ALA A 37 -2.06 -10.94 -2.16
N ARG A 38 -0.74 -10.81 -2.33
CA ARG A 38 0.21 -10.56 -1.23
C ARG A 38 0.30 -9.09 -0.84
N PHE A 39 0.17 -8.16 -1.77
CA PHE A 39 0.42 -6.74 -1.49
C PHE A 39 -0.82 -5.86 -1.49
N LEU A 40 -1.90 -6.22 -2.20
CA LEU A 40 -3.12 -5.40 -2.22
C LEU A 40 -3.98 -5.68 -0.99
N HIS A 41 -4.55 -4.61 -0.44
CA HIS A 41 -5.58 -4.69 0.57
C HIS A 41 -6.87 -5.27 -0.05
N PRO A 42 -7.73 -6.01 0.68
CA PRO A 42 -9.00 -6.53 0.13
C PRO A 42 -9.83 -5.51 -0.65
N LYS A 43 -10.08 -4.33 -0.07
CA LYS A 43 -10.75 -3.21 -0.77
C LYS A 43 -10.06 -2.77 -2.08
N GLU A 44 -8.74 -2.89 -2.20
CA GLU A 44 -8.02 -2.60 -3.45
C GLU A 44 -8.13 -3.74 -4.47
N LEU A 45 -8.22 -5.00 -4.00
CA LEU A 45 -8.54 -6.14 -4.88
C LEU A 45 -9.94 -5.98 -5.47
N ASP A 46 -10.91 -5.51 -4.68
CA ASP A 46 -12.25 -5.19 -5.17
C ASP A 46 -12.22 -4.05 -6.20
N ASP A 47 -11.43 -3.00 -5.96
CA ASP A 47 -11.25 -1.90 -6.92
C ASP A 47 -10.54 -2.36 -8.20
N LEU A 48 -9.54 -3.22 -8.08
CA LEU A 48 -8.85 -3.85 -9.21
C LEU A 48 -9.82 -4.63 -10.07
N ALA A 49 -10.63 -5.50 -9.47
CA ALA A 49 -11.62 -6.31 -10.19
C ALA A 49 -12.69 -5.45 -10.87
N ARG A 50 -13.09 -4.34 -10.25
CA ARG A 50 -14.07 -3.40 -10.80
C ARG A 50 -13.52 -2.62 -12.00
N ARG A 51 -12.28 -2.11 -11.89
CA ARG A 51 -11.64 -1.29 -12.95
C ARG A 51 -11.11 -2.14 -14.10
N PHE A 52 -10.61 -3.33 -13.80
CA PHE A 52 -10.03 -4.26 -14.76
C PHE A 52 -10.70 -5.64 -14.60
N PRO A 53 -11.92 -5.82 -15.14
CA PRO A 53 -12.58 -7.11 -15.13
C PRO A 53 -11.69 -8.17 -15.78
N ARG A 54 -11.55 -9.33 -15.12
CA ARG A 54 -10.67 -10.43 -15.54
C ARG A 54 -9.19 -10.04 -15.71
N TRP A 55 -8.68 -9.16 -14.86
CA TRP A 55 -7.26 -8.73 -14.84
C TRP A 55 -6.22 -9.85 -14.75
N ASN A 56 -6.62 -11.05 -14.32
CA ASN A 56 -5.77 -12.23 -14.21
C ASN A 56 -5.78 -13.11 -15.48
N ASP A 57 -6.52 -12.73 -16.52
CA ASP A 57 -6.61 -13.45 -17.79
C ASP A 57 -5.80 -12.76 -18.88
N SER A 58 -4.83 -13.49 -19.43
CA SER A 58 -3.94 -13.04 -20.50
C SER A 58 -4.64 -12.71 -21.82
N GLN A 59 -5.82 -13.29 -22.06
CA GLN A 59 -6.51 -13.15 -23.34
C GLN A 59 -7.44 -11.93 -23.40
N VAL A 60 -7.71 -11.28 -22.27
CA VAL A 60 -8.78 -10.27 -22.16
C VAL A 60 -8.30 -8.85 -22.43
N HIS A 61 -7.02 -8.55 -22.16
CA HIS A 61 -6.50 -7.19 -22.25
C HIS A 61 -5.62 -6.97 -23.49
N ASP A 62 -5.93 -5.91 -24.24
CA ASP A 62 -5.09 -5.35 -25.31
C ASP A 62 -3.87 -4.62 -24.73
N GLY A 63 -2.96 -4.16 -25.61
CA GLY A 63 -1.75 -3.43 -25.22
C GLY A 63 -2.03 -2.24 -24.29
N PRO A 64 -2.87 -1.26 -24.67
CA PRO A 64 -3.17 -0.10 -23.83
C PRO A 64 -3.73 -0.46 -22.45
N LYS A 65 -4.68 -1.40 -22.36
CA LYS A 65 -5.23 -1.84 -21.07
C LYS A 65 -4.19 -2.53 -20.20
N ARG A 66 -3.25 -3.28 -20.79
CA ARG A 66 -2.12 -3.87 -20.05
C ARG A 66 -1.22 -2.79 -19.45
N HIS A 67 -0.93 -1.72 -20.19
CA HIS A 67 -0.15 -0.59 -19.67
C HIS A 67 -0.87 0.12 -18.52
N GLN A 68 -2.18 0.36 -18.66
CA GLN A 68 -2.99 0.96 -17.59
C GLN A 68 -3.05 0.06 -16.34
N LEU A 69 -3.23 -1.25 -16.50
CA LEU A 69 -3.21 -2.21 -15.40
C LEU A 69 -1.84 -2.22 -14.71
N ALA A 70 -0.75 -2.25 -15.49
CA ALA A 70 0.60 -2.25 -14.97
C ALA A 70 0.92 -0.96 -14.19
N ALA A 71 0.60 0.21 -14.75
CA ALA A 71 0.76 1.51 -14.10
C ALA A 71 -0.12 1.62 -12.85
N TRP A 72 -1.35 1.12 -12.90
CA TRP A 72 -2.26 1.08 -11.75
C TRP A 72 -1.64 0.28 -10.59
N LEU A 73 -1.11 -0.92 -10.86
CA LEU A 73 -0.50 -1.76 -9.83
C LEU A 73 0.83 -1.19 -9.33
N ALA A 74 1.65 -0.67 -10.24
CA ALA A 74 2.91 -0.01 -9.91
C ALA A 74 2.71 1.22 -9.02
N GLY A 75 1.64 2.00 -9.26
CA GLY A 75 1.27 3.13 -8.41
C GLY A 75 0.96 2.73 -6.98
N ARG A 76 0.27 1.60 -6.77
CA ARG A 76 -0.04 1.11 -5.42
C ARG A 76 1.20 0.55 -4.74
N TRP A 77 2.07 -0.11 -5.50
CA TRP A 77 3.35 -0.55 -4.98
C TRP A 77 4.18 0.64 -4.48
N ALA A 78 4.42 1.63 -5.35
CA ALA A 78 5.19 2.82 -5.02
C ALA A 78 4.56 3.60 -3.85
N ALA A 79 3.24 3.75 -3.85
CA ALA A 79 2.52 4.44 -2.78
C ALA A 79 2.72 3.76 -1.43
N LYS A 80 2.69 2.42 -1.37
CA LYS A 80 2.87 1.67 -0.13
C LYS A 80 4.32 1.71 0.34
N GLU A 81 5.29 1.61 -0.56
CA GLU A 81 6.71 1.80 -0.21
C GLU A 81 6.96 3.21 0.32
N ALA A 82 6.43 4.24 -0.34
CA ALA A 82 6.49 5.63 0.13
C ALA A 82 5.83 5.79 1.50
N ALA A 83 4.69 5.15 1.75
CA ALA A 83 4.02 5.19 3.04
C ALA A 83 4.84 4.54 4.16
N LYS A 84 5.44 3.37 3.90
CA LYS A 84 6.33 2.70 4.87
C LYS A 84 7.52 3.58 5.25
N LYS A 85 8.10 4.29 4.28
CA LYS A 85 9.17 5.27 4.49
C LYS A 85 8.68 6.47 5.31
N ALA A 86 7.53 7.03 4.98
CA ALA A 86 6.95 8.18 5.69
C ALA A 86 6.64 7.84 7.16
N TRP A 87 6.03 6.69 7.43
CA TRP A 87 5.70 6.28 8.79
C TRP A 87 6.87 5.67 9.57
N ASP A 88 8.02 5.44 8.93
CA ASP A 88 9.19 4.77 9.52
C ASP A 88 8.81 3.41 10.17
N ALA A 89 7.89 2.70 9.51
CA ALA A 89 7.24 1.52 10.06
C ALA A 89 7.57 0.30 9.18
N THR A 90 8.74 -0.28 9.43
CA THR A 90 9.20 -1.50 8.76
C THR A 90 8.24 -2.67 8.94
N LEU A 91 7.51 -2.68 10.07
CA LEU A 91 6.54 -3.69 10.48
C LEU A 91 5.20 -3.63 9.74
N LEU A 92 4.88 -2.53 9.05
CA LEU A 92 3.66 -2.47 8.26
C LEU A 92 3.72 -3.50 7.12
N GLY A 93 2.77 -4.42 7.12
CA GLY A 93 2.51 -5.27 5.97
C GLY A 93 1.94 -4.43 4.83
N PHE A 94 2.19 -4.85 3.58
CA PHE A 94 1.59 -4.16 2.43
C PHE A 94 0.05 -4.18 2.48
N ARG A 95 -0.53 -5.21 3.10
CA ARG A 95 -1.98 -5.34 3.23
C ARG A 95 -2.56 -4.47 4.33
N ASP A 96 -1.76 -4.00 5.31
CA ASP A 96 -2.19 -2.99 6.28
C ASP A 96 -2.31 -1.60 5.64
N LEU A 97 -1.91 -1.45 4.38
CA LEU A 97 -1.92 -0.19 3.65
C LEU A 97 -2.86 -0.27 2.45
N ARG A 98 -3.56 0.82 2.16
CA ARG A 98 -4.43 0.91 0.97
C ARG A 98 -4.50 2.33 0.43
N VAL A 99 -4.54 2.44 -0.90
CA VAL A 99 -4.85 3.69 -1.59
C VAL A 99 -6.36 3.84 -1.66
N GLU A 100 -6.90 4.93 -1.10
CA GLU A 100 -8.32 5.26 -1.18
C GLU A 100 -8.54 6.47 -2.10
N PRO A 101 -9.50 6.41 -3.04
CA PRO A 101 -9.91 7.59 -3.78
C PRO A 101 -10.69 8.56 -2.89
N GLU A 102 -10.42 9.85 -3.05
CA GLU A 102 -11.18 10.96 -2.48
C GLU A 102 -12.07 11.62 -3.53
N ALA A 103 -12.96 12.51 -3.08
CA ALA A 103 -13.70 13.40 -3.97
C ALA A 103 -12.74 14.21 -4.87
N GLY A 104 -13.16 14.44 -6.12
CA GLY A 104 -12.37 15.22 -7.09
C GLY A 104 -11.16 14.48 -7.67
N GLY A 105 -11.11 13.15 -7.55
CA GLY A 105 -10.06 12.33 -8.18
C GLY A 105 -8.73 12.32 -7.43
N ARG A 106 -8.65 12.95 -6.25
CA ARG A 106 -7.51 12.83 -5.35
C ARG A 106 -7.43 11.42 -4.77
N VAL A 107 -6.28 11.09 -4.21
CA VAL A 107 -6.05 9.84 -3.50
C VAL A 107 -5.42 10.11 -2.15
N GLN A 108 -5.70 9.26 -1.19
CA GLN A 108 -5.06 9.25 0.13
C GLN A 108 -4.52 7.86 0.43
N MET A 109 -3.51 7.81 1.30
CA MET A 109 -2.99 6.56 1.85
C MET A 109 -3.67 6.30 3.18
N ILE A 110 -4.22 5.10 3.37
CA ILE A 110 -4.76 4.67 4.65
C ILE A 110 -3.92 3.52 5.19
N CYS A 111 -3.47 3.67 6.44
CA CYS A 111 -3.05 2.55 7.28
C CYS A 111 -4.30 1.98 7.97
N ASP A 112 -4.59 0.70 7.80
CA ASP A 112 -5.70 -0.04 8.40
C ASP A 112 -5.17 -1.37 8.98
N ILE A 113 -5.04 -1.43 10.31
CA ILE A 113 -4.53 -2.61 11.01
C ILE A 113 -5.63 -3.62 11.38
N ARG A 114 -6.91 -3.39 11.02
CA ARG A 114 -8.01 -4.28 11.46
C ARG A 114 -8.08 -5.61 10.72
N LEU A 115 -7.42 -5.75 9.57
CA LEU A 115 -7.52 -6.94 8.73
C LEU A 115 -7.18 -8.26 9.45
N GLU A 116 -6.39 -8.20 10.52
CA GLU A 116 -5.99 -9.38 11.30
C GLU A 116 -6.66 -9.47 12.67
N GLN A 117 -7.57 -8.56 13.02
CA GLN A 117 -8.25 -8.56 14.31
C GLN A 117 -9.71 -9.02 14.18
N ASP A 118 -10.12 -9.92 15.06
CA ASP A 118 -11.50 -10.35 15.17
C ASP A 118 -12.36 -9.18 15.66
N SER A 119 -13.38 -8.81 14.88
CA SER A 119 -14.15 -7.58 15.08
C SER A 119 -14.89 -7.52 16.42
N ALA A 120 -15.01 -8.66 17.10
CA ALA A 120 -15.62 -8.81 18.42
C ALA A 120 -14.77 -8.27 19.59
N GLN A 121 -13.47 -8.02 19.41
CA GLN A 121 -12.56 -7.62 20.51
C GLN A 121 -12.05 -6.18 20.44
N ILE A 122 -12.35 -5.44 19.38
CA ILE A 122 -11.85 -4.05 19.24
C ILE A 122 -12.69 -3.13 20.12
N ASN A 123 -12.06 -2.53 21.14
CA ASN A 123 -12.67 -1.47 21.92
C ASN A 123 -13.04 -0.30 20.97
N ARG A 124 -14.26 0.22 21.06
CA ARG A 124 -14.79 1.26 20.16
C ARG A 124 -13.98 2.56 20.18
N THR A 125 -13.10 2.75 21.18
CA THR A 125 -12.24 3.91 21.31
C THR A 125 -10.85 3.75 20.68
N THR A 126 -10.45 2.53 20.31
CA THR A 126 -9.11 2.27 19.76
C THR A 126 -9.03 2.74 18.31
N ILE A 127 -8.05 3.59 18.02
CA ILE A 127 -7.78 4.05 16.66
C ILE A 127 -7.02 2.98 15.89
N THR A 128 -7.64 2.48 14.83
CA THR A 128 -7.11 1.39 14.00
C THR A 128 -6.88 1.79 12.54
N GLU A 129 -7.30 3.00 12.17
CA GLU A 129 -7.03 3.60 10.87
C GLU A 129 -6.37 4.96 11.01
N GLN A 130 -5.45 5.27 10.10
CA GLN A 130 -4.88 6.61 9.97
C GLN A 130 -4.64 6.96 8.50
N ALA A 131 -5.06 8.16 8.12
CA ALA A 131 -4.85 8.71 6.79
C ALA A 131 -3.52 9.47 6.67
N ALA A 132 -2.95 9.46 5.47
CA ALA A 132 -1.82 10.28 5.05
C ALA A 132 -2.07 10.83 3.65
N GLN A 133 -1.49 12.01 3.37
CA GLN A 133 -1.58 12.62 2.05
C GLN A 133 -0.74 11.84 1.05
N LEU A 134 -1.27 11.65 -0.15
CA LEU A 134 -0.66 10.84 -1.19
C LEU A 134 -0.73 11.55 -2.54
N SER A 135 0.37 11.49 -3.28
CA SER A 135 0.40 11.79 -4.71
C SER A 135 1.01 10.61 -5.46
N ILE A 136 0.42 10.27 -6.61
CA ILE A 136 0.91 9.23 -7.53
C ILE A 136 0.99 9.85 -8.92
N SER A 137 2.10 9.61 -9.61
CA SER A 137 2.25 9.94 -11.03
C SER A 137 2.92 8.78 -11.77
N HIS A 138 2.61 8.62 -13.04
CA HIS A 138 3.29 7.67 -13.91
C HIS A 138 3.50 8.28 -15.28
N ASP A 139 4.64 7.98 -15.89
CA ASP A 139 4.94 8.34 -17.27
C ASP A 139 5.91 7.32 -17.87
N GLY A 140 5.68 6.95 -19.13
CA GLY A 140 6.37 5.85 -19.80
C GLY A 140 6.44 4.58 -18.94
N ASP A 141 7.66 4.13 -18.66
CA ASP A 141 7.93 2.88 -17.94
C ASP A 141 8.11 3.04 -16.42
N TYR A 142 7.83 4.22 -15.87
CA TYR A 142 8.03 4.49 -14.44
C TYR A 142 6.77 5.02 -13.76
N THR A 143 6.62 4.63 -12.50
CA THR A 143 5.61 5.17 -11.59
C THR A 143 6.28 5.66 -10.33
N ILE A 144 5.87 6.82 -9.85
CA ILE A 144 6.37 7.46 -8.62
C ILE A 144 5.20 7.74 -7.67
N ALA A 145 5.47 7.64 -6.38
CA ALA A 145 4.56 8.10 -5.35
C ALA A 145 5.30 8.85 -4.24
N THR A 146 4.59 9.79 -3.63
CA THR A 146 5.06 10.54 -2.47
C THR A 146 3.95 10.58 -1.43
N VAL A 147 4.32 10.29 -0.17
CA VAL A 147 3.43 10.30 0.99
C VAL A 147 3.94 11.30 2.01
N MET A 148 3.03 12.10 2.54
CA MET A 148 3.27 12.98 3.68
C MET A 148 2.35 12.57 4.83
N ALA A 149 2.93 12.39 6.01
CA ALA A 149 2.22 11.90 7.17
C ALA A 149 2.71 12.55 8.47
N THR A 150 1.84 12.55 9.47
CA THR A 150 2.25 12.64 10.88
C THR A 150 2.71 11.26 11.37
N PRO A 151 3.39 11.17 12.54
CA PRO A 151 3.74 9.88 13.11
C PRO A 151 2.48 9.02 13.32
N LEU A 152 2.65 7.71 13.29
CA LEU A 152 1.53 6.79 13.53
C LEU A 152 0.92 7.05 14.92
N HIS A 153 -0.40 6.93 14.98
CA HIS A 153 -1.15 7.00 16.23
C HIS A 153 -0.61 5.94 17.20
N GLN A 154 -0.63 6.26 18.50
CA GLN A 154 -0.06 5.38 19.53
C GLN A 154 -0.68 3.99 19.52
N ASP A 155 -2.00 3.88 19.30
CA ASP A 155 -2.73 2.60 19.25
C ASP A 155 -2.24 1.71 18.10
N ILE A 156 -2.06 2.30 16.91
CA ILE A 156 -1.52 1.60 15.74
C ILE A 156 -0.07 1.18 16.00
N SER A 157 0.74 2.07 16.56
CA SER A 157 2.14 1.79 16.88
C SER A 157 2.29 0.67 17.92
N ALA A 158 1.43 0.65 18.94
CA ALA A 158 1.40 -0.38 19.97
C ALA A 158 1.02 -1.74 19.38
N GLU A 159 0.00 -1.78 18.52
CA GLU A 159 -0.41 -3.01 17.83
C GLU A 159 0.70 -3.58 16.93
N LEU A 160 1.36 -2.73 16.13
CA LEU A 160 2.48 -3.18 15.30
C LEU A 160 3.64 -3.72 16.16
N SER A 161 3.93 -3.08 17.28
CA SER A 161 4.95 -3.54 18.23
C SER A 161 4.58 -4.90 18.83
N ARG A 162 3.30 -5.14 19.15
CA ARG A 162 2.79 -6.44 19.60
C ARG A 162 3.00 -7.52 18.54
N ARG A 163 2.62 -7.26 17.28
CA ARG A 163 2.82 -8.20 16.16
C ARG A 163 4.29 -8.57 15.97
N LYS A 164 5.20 -7.59 16.12
CA LYS A 164 6.65 -7.84 16.06
C LYS A 164 7.10 -8.80 17.16
N ALA A 165 6.73 -8.52 18.41
CA ALA A 165 7.09 -9.36 19.54
C ALA A 165 6.58 -10.80 19.37
N GLU A 166 5.36 -10.97 18.85
CA GLU A 166 4.79 -12.29 18.54
C GLU A 166 5.52 -13.03 17.42
N ALA A 167 5.89 -12.31 16.35
CA ALA A 167 6.67 -12.87 15.26
C ALA A 167 8.07 -13.31 15.73
N GLU A 168 8.75 -12.49 16.52
CA GLU A 168 10.06 -12.81 17.11
C GLU A 168 9.98 -14.02 18.06
N ALA A 169 8.94 -14.10 18.90
CA ALA A 169 8.72 -15.23 19.79
C ALA A 169 8.45 -16.55 19.04
N ARG A 170 7.85 -16.50 17.84
CA ARG A 170 7.65 -17.69 16.99
C ARG A 170 8.94 -18.20 16.35
N LEU A 171 9.93 -17.34 16.12
CA LEU A 171 11.22 -17.73 15.54
C LEU A 171 12.16 -18.39 16.57
N LEU A 172 11.90 -18.18 17.85
CA LEU A 172 12.69 -18.74 18.97
C LEU A 172 12.19 -20.12 19.44
N LYS A 173 11.12 -20.64 18.85
CA LYS A 173 10.57 -21.98 19.11
C LYS A 173 10.95 -22.94 17.99
#